data_AF-A0A9D6BLE7-F1
#
_entry.id   AF-A0A9D6BLE7-F1
#
_cell.length_a   1.000
_cell.length_b   1.000
_cell.length_c   1.000
_cell.angle_alpha   90.00
_cell.angle_beta   90.00
_cell.angle_gamma   90.00
#
_symmetry.space_group_name_H-M   'P 1'
#
loop_
_entity.id
_entity.type
_entity.pdbx_description
1 polymer ?
#
loop_
_entity_poly.entity_id
_entity_poly.type
_entity_poly.pdbx_seq_one_letter_code
_entity_poly.pdbx_strand_id
1 'polypeptide(L)'
;LVGLAAKNGILIVEFANQLRDEGMEVAQAIREAATRRLRPILMTSIATVIGAVPLVIRGGAGAAARHSIGVVIVFGVSMATLITLFLIPIFYSRVAKRTVSPQTVGRKLDSALKDSPDPAE
;
A
#
# COMPACT_ATOMS: atom_id res chain seq x y z
N LEU A 1 -0.07 2.08 -14.79
CA LEU A 1 -0.01 0.87 -13.92
C LEU A 1 0.93 1.05 -12.74
N VAL A 2 2.19 1.46 -12.97
CA VAL A 2 3.16 1.76 -11.88
C VAL A 2 2.57 2.70 -10.82
N GLY A 3 1.93 3.80 -11.23
CA GLY A 3 1.29 4.73 -10.29
C GLY A 3 0.16 4.12 -9.45
N LEU A 4 -0.61 3.17 -10.00
CA LEU A 4 -1.66 2.46 -9.25
C LEU A 4 -1.04 1.56 -8.18
N ALA A 5 0.00 0.80 -8.57
CA ALA A 5 0.75 -0.05 -7.65
C ALA A 5 1.41 0.78 -6.53
N ALA A 6 2.04 1.91 -6.90
CA ALA A 6 2.66 2.82 -5.96
C ALA A 6 1.66 3.43 -4.98
N LYS A 7 0.52 3.96 -5.47
CA LYS A 7 -0.55 4.52 -4.63
C LYS A 7 -1.11 3.48 -3.66
N ASN A 8 -1.42 2.29 -4.15
CA ASN A 8 -2.00 1.25 -3.30
C ASN A 8 -0.96 0.71 -2.29
N GLY A 9 0.31 0.62 -2.71
CA GLY A 9 1.41 0.20 -1.87
C GLY A 9 1.76 1.18 -0.75
N ILE A 10 1.91 2.46 -1.07
CA ILE A 10 2.22 3.49 -0.06
C ILE A 10 1.11 3.55 0.99
N LEU A 11 -0.16 3.40 0.58
CA LEU A 11 -1.28 3.39 1.52
C LEU A 11 -1.22 2.23 2.51
N ILE A 12 -0.81 1.03 2.09
CA ILE A 12 -0.64 -0.10 3.02
C ILE A 12 0.46 0.22 4.04
N VAL A 13 1.61 0.73 3.58
CA VAL A 13 2.75 1.07 4.42
C VAL A 13 2.40 2.19 5.41
N GLU A 14 1.71 3.23 4.93
CA GLU A 14 1.28 4.37 5.72
C GLU A 14 0.30 3.94 6.83
N PHE A 15 -0.72 3.15 6.51
CA PHE A 15 -1.62 2.61 7.53
C PHE A 15 -0.89 1.70 8.52
N ALA A 16 0.05 0.87 8.06
CA ALA A 16 0.83 0.04 8.97
C ALA A 16 1.70 0.89 9.91
N ASN A 17 2.28 1.99 9.43
CA ASN A 17 3.02 2.93 10.27
C ASN A 17 2.11 3.61 11.30
N GLN A 18 0.95 4.11 10.89
CA GLN A 18 -0.02 4.73 11.81
C GLN A 18 -0.43 3.77 12.93
N LEU A 19 -0.74 2.51 12.59
CA LEU A 19 -1.10 1.49 13.57
C LEU A 19 0.06 1.12 14.50
N ARG A 20 1.31 1.13 14.01
CA ARG A 20 2.50 0.96 14.87
C ARG A 20 2.72 2.15 15.80
N ASP A 21 2.40 3.35 15.33
CA ASP A 21 2.50 4.56 16.14
C ASP A 21 1.45 4.55 17.28
N GLU A 22 0.28 3.95 17.05
CA GLU A 22 -0.72 3.62 18.09
C GLU A 22 -0.25 2.51 19.06
N GLY A 23 0.92 1.91 18.84
CA GLY A 23 1.54 0.91 19.72
C GLY A 23 1.31 -0.54 19.31
N MET A 24 0.71 -0.82 18.14
CA MET A 24 0.58 -2.21 17.67
C MET A 24 1.92 -2.82 17.24
N GLU A 25 2.05 -4.12 17.46
CA GLU A 25 3.17 -4.93 16.96
C GLU A 25 3.16 -4.97 15.43
N VAL A 26 4.36 -5.06 14.83
CA VAL A 26 4.56 -4.93 13.37
C VAL A 26 3.71 -5.91 12.58
N ALA A 27 3.66 -7.18 13.01
CA ALA A 27 2.90 -8.21 12.30
C ALA A 27 1.38 -7.97 12.38
N GLN A 28 0.88 -7.47 13.52
CA GLN A 28 -0.52 -7.12 13.68
C GLN A 28 -0.90 -5.88 12.85
N ALA A 29 -0.08 -4.83 12.92
CA ALA A 29 -0.31 -3.58 12.19
C ALA A 29 -0.37 -3.78 10.68
N ILE A 30 0.56 -4.56 10.10
CA ILE A 30 0.57 -4.82 8.66
C ILE A 30 -0.62 -5.70 8.22
N ARG A 31 -1.04 -6.64 9.05
CA ARG A 31 -2.20 -7.50 8.76
C ARG A 31 -3.51 -6.69 8.77
N GLU A 32 -3.66 -5.81 9.74
CA GLU A 32 -4.82 -4.92 9.85
C GLU A 32 -4.83 -3.91 8.68
N ALA A 33 -3.69 -3.29 8.38
CA ALA A 33 -3.54 -2.40 7.24
C ALA A 33 -3.89 -3.09 5.89
N ALA A 34 -3.37 -4.30 5.67
CA ALA A 34 -3.68 -5.07 4.47
C ALA A 34 -5.17 -5.41 4.38
N THR A 35 -5.80 -5.78 5.50
CA THR A 35 -7.24 -6.12 5.56
C THR A 35 -8.12 -4.91 5.23
N ARG A 36 -7.81 -3.73 5.78
CA ARG A 36 -8.54 -2.48 5.49
C ARG A 36 -8.44 -2.07 4.02
N ARG A 37 -7.31 -2.38 3.37
CA ARG A 37 -7.06 -2.00 1.97
C ARG A 37 -7.47 -3.05 0.95
N LEU A 38 -7.65 -4.30 1.37
CA LEU A 38 -8.01 -5.41 0.50
C LEU A 38 -9.29 -5.12 -0.31
N ARG A 39 -10.37 -4.71 0.36
CA ARG A 39 -11.65 -4.39 -0.30
C ARG A 39 -11.50 -3.26 -1.34
N PRO A 40 -10.95 -2.08 -1.00
CA PRO A 40 -10.71 -1.02 -1.98
C PRO A 40 -9.80 -1.42 -3.16
N ILE A 41 -8.71 -2.16 -2.90
CA ILE A 41 -7.77 -2.58 -3.93
C ILE A 41 -8.45 -3.56 -4.89
N LEU A 42 -9.18 -4.54 -4.37
CA LEU A 42 -9.92 -5.50 -5.19
C LEU A 42 -11.02 -4.81 -6.00
N MET A 43 -11.77 -3.89 -5.41
CA MET A 43 -12.82 -3.14 -6.11
C MET A 43 -12.27 -2.41 -7.34
N THR A 44 -11.18 -1.66 -7.18
CA THR A 44 -10.58 -0.89 -8.28
C THR A 44 -9.94 -1.80 -9.33
N SER A 45 -9.27 -2.88 -8.91
CA SER A 45 -8.61 -3.79 -9.85
C SER A 45 -9.61 -4.60 -10.66
N ILE A 46 -10.68 -5.13 -10.04
CA ILE A 46 -11.77 -5.81 -10.73
C ILE A 46 -12.46 -4.86 -11.72
N ALA A 47 -12.81 -3.65 -11.29
CA ALA A 47 -13.45 -2.67 -12.17
C ALA A 47 -12.57 -2.34 -13.39
N THR A 48 -11.26 -2.19 -13.19
CA THR A 48 -10.33 -1.91 -14.28
C THR A 48 -10.20 -3.08 -15.24
N VAL A 49 -10.12 -4.31 -14.73
CA VAL A 49 -10.02 -5.53 -15.56
C VAL A 49 -11.30 -5.70 -16.37
N ILE A 50 -12.49 -5.61 -15.75
CA ILE A 50 -13.78 -5.72 -16.44
C ILE A 50 -13.91 -4.62 -17.50
N GLY A 51 -13.53 -3.37 -17.17
CA GLY A 51 -13.54 -2.26 -18.12
C GLY A 51 -12.60 -2.45 -19.32
N ALA A 52 -11.54 -3.23 -19.17
CA ALA A 52 -10.60 -3.55 -20.25
C ALA A 52 -11.03 -4.75 -21.11
N VAL A 53 -11.96 -5.58 -20.66
CA VAL A 53 -12.44 -6.77 -21.40
C VAL A 53 -12.90 -6.43 -22.83
N PRO A 54 -13.72 -5.40 -23.08
CA PRO A 54 -14.18 -5.08 -24.44
C PRO A 54 -13.06 -4.68 -25.40
N LEU A 55 -11.95 -4.13 -24.88
CA LEU A 55 -10.78 -3.74 -25.68
C LEU A 55 -10.05 -4.95 -26.26
N VAL A 56 -10.11 -6.10 -25.56
CA VAL A 56 -9.48 -7.35 -25.96
C VAL A 56 -10.37 -8.13 -26.93
N ILE A 57 -11.70 -8.13 -26.72
CA ILE A 57 -12.62 -9.00 -27.46
C ILE A 57 -13.12 -8.37 -28.78
N ARG A 58 -13.28 -7.05 -28.85
CA ARG A 58 -14.00 -6.41 -29.97
C ARG A 58 -13.10 -6.07 -31.16
N GLY A 59 -13.34 -6.72 -32.30
CA GLY A 59 -12.65 -6.48 -33.58
C GLY A 59 -12.97 -5.13 -34.26
N GLY A 60 -12.42 -4.92 -35.46
CA GLY A 60 -12.62 -3.74 -36.31
C GLY A 60 -11.36 -2.88 -36.48
N ALA A 61 -11.51 -1.68 -37.04
CA ALA A 61 -10.40 -0.74 -37.23
C ALA A 61 -9.69 -0.45 -35.89
N GLY A 62 -8.35 -0.46 -35.92
CA GLY A 62 -7.52 -0.27 -34.72
C GLY A 62 -7.62 -1.38 -33.67
N ALA A 63 -8.18 -2.56 -34.00
CA ALA A 63 -8.29 -3.68 -33.05
C ALA A 63 -6.94 -4.15 -32.51
N ALA A 64 -5.90 -4.20 -33.34
CA ALA A 64 -4.56 -4.58 -32.90
C ALA A 64 -4.01 -3.65 -31.79
N ALA A 65 -4.21 -2.33 -31.94
CA ALA A 65 -3.79 -1.35 -30.94
C ALA A 65 -4.59 -1.48 -29.63
N ARG A 66 -5.92 -1.63 -29.73
CA ARG A 66 -6.82 -1.81 -28.57
C ARG A 66 -6.51 -3.11 -27.83
N HIS A 67 -6.27 -4.20 -28.55
CA HIS A 67 -5.92 -5.49 -27.99
C HIS A 67 -4.60 -5.42 -27.22
N SER A 68 -3.57 -4.79 -27.80
CA SER A 68 -2.27 -4.60 -27.13
C SER A 68 -2.42 -3.86 -25.80
N ILE A 69 -3.11 -2.72 -25.80
CA ILE A 69 -3.36 -1.94 -24.57
C ILE A 69 -4.23 -2.73 -23.58
N GLY A 70 -5.26 -3.42 -24.05
CA GLY A 70 -6.16 -4.22 -23.22
C GLY A 70 -5.44 -5.34 -22.47
N VAL A 71 -4.57 -6.09 -23.16
CA VAL A 71 -3.76 -7.15 -22.54
C VAL A 71 -2.81 -6.58 -21.48
N VAL A 72 -2.15 -5.45 -21.78
CA VAL A 72 -1.26 -4.78 -20.82
C VAL A 72 -2.02 -4.34 -19.57
N ILE A 73 -3.23 -3.80 -19.71
CA ILE A 73 -4.04 -3.39 -18.56
C ILE A 73 -4.47 -4.60 -17.73
N VAL A 74 -5.02 -5.64 -18.36
CA VAL A 74 -5.52 -6.83 -17.64
C VAL A 74 -4.37 -7.48 -16.87
N PHE A 75 -3.27 -7.82 -17.56
CA PHE A 75 -2.14 -8.48 -16.92
C PHE A 75 -1.46 -7.56 -15.89
N GLY A 76 -1.26 -6.29 -16.26
CA GLY A 76 -0.56 -5.34 -15.41
C GLY A 76 -1.31 -4.97 -14.13
N VAL A 77 -2.64 -4.86 -14.18
CA VAL A 77 -3.46 -4.63 -12.98
C VAL A 77 -3.48 -5.89 -12.11
N SER A 78 -3.69 -7.08 -12.69
CA SER A 78 -3.67 -8.33 -11.95
C SER A 78 -2.34 -8.54 -11.23
N MET A 79 -1.21 -8.35 -11.93
CA MET A 79 0.12 -8.47 -11.35
C MET A 79 0.37 -7.39 -10.28
N ALA A 80 -0.01 -6.14 -10.54
CA ALA A 80 0.12 -5.07 -9.56
C ALA A 80 -0.66 -5.36 -8.27
N THR A 81 -1.89 -5.88 -8.37
CA THR A 81 -2.70 -6.26 -7.22
C THR A 81 -2.03 -7.36 -6.40
N LEU A 82 -1.47 -8.39 -7.05
CA LEU A 82 -0.74 -9.45 -6.35
C LEU A 82 0.50 -8.92 -5.63
N ILE A 83 1.29 -8.09 -6.31
CA ILE A 83 2.47 -7.46 -5.71
C ILE A 83 2.06 -6.61 -4.50
N THR A 84 1.02 -5.79 -4.63
CA THR A 84 0.58 -4.92 -3.54
C THR A 84 0.02 -5.70 -2.35
N LEU A 85 -0.76 -6.75 -2.57
CA LEU A 85 -1.40 -7.49 -1.47
C LEU A 85 -0.48 -8.50 -0.77
N PHE A 86 0.52 -9.04 -1.47
CA PHE A 86 1.41 -10.06 -0.91
C PHE A 86 2.84 -9.55 -0.73
N LEU A 87 3.44 -9.01 -1.79
CA LEU A 87 4.85 -8.63 -1.78
C LEU A 87 5.09 -7.49 -0.78
N ILE A 88 4.25 -6.45 -0.81
CA ILE A 88 4.44 -5.27 0.06
C ILE A 88 4.33 -5.63 1.55
N PRO A 89 3.30 -6.37 2.03
CA PRO A 89 3.26 -6.81 3.42
C PRO A 89 4.45 -7.67 3.86
N ILE A 90 4.92 -8.57 2.99
CA ILE A 90 6.07 -9.44 3.28
C ILE A 90 7.35 -8.60 3.42
N PHE A 91 7.60 -7.71 2.45
CA PHE A 91 8.77 -6.82 2.49
C PHE A 91 8.70 -5.89 3.69
N TYR A 92 7.53 -5.30 3.97
CA TYR A 92 7.34 -4.44 5.12
C TYR A 92 7.63 -5.19 6.42
N SER A 93 7.07 -6.39 6.63
CA SER A 93 7.33 -7.20 7.83
C SER A 93 8.82 -7.50 8.04
N ARG A 94 9.57 -7.76 6.96
CA ARG A 94 11.00 -8.08 7.04
C ARG A 94 11.86 -6.85 7.32
N VAL A 95 11.52 -5.70 6.72
CA VAL A 95 12.25 -4.44 6.89
C VAL A 95 11.90 -3.79 8.23
N ALA A 96 10.62 -3.69 8.56
CA ALA A 96 10.11 -3.02 9.75
C ALA A 96 10.60 -3.64 11.08
N LYS A 97 10.92 -4.94 11.10
CA LYS A 97 11.57 -5.60 12.25
C LYS A 97 12.94 -5.01 12.61
N ARG A 98 13.60 -4.35 11.66
CA ARG A 98 14.91 -3.71 11.86
C ARG A 98 14.81 -2.20 12.06
N THR A 99 13.60 -1.64 12.06
CA THR A 99 13.39 -0.19 12.07
C THR A 99 12.47 0.22 13.23
N VAL A 100 12.86 1.27 13.93
CA VAL A 100 12.07 1.88 15.01
C VAL A 100 10.90 2.69 14.42
N SER A 101 9.77 2.81 15.13
CA SER A 101 8.65 3.63 14.65
C SER A 101 9.11 5.08 14.47
N PRO A 102 8.71 5.78 13.37
CA PRO A 102 9.11 7.17 13.14
C PRO A 102 8.76 8.11 14.30
N GLN A 103 7.66 7.87 15.01
CA GLN A 103 7.23 8.67 16.16
C GLN A 103 7.94 8.31 17.48
N THR A 104 8.78 7.27 17.50
CA THR A 104 9.56 6.92 18.70
C THR A 104 10.49 8.06 19.11
N VAL A 105 11.01 8.84 18.15
CA VAL A 105 11.87 10.00 18.41
C VAL A 105 11.07 11.16 18.99
N GLY A 106 9.90 11.47 18.44
CA GLY A 106 9.01 12.52 18.95
C GLY A 106 8.52 12.21 20.37
N ARG A 107 8.11 10.97 20.62
CA ARG A 107 7.66 10.54 21.96
C ARG A 107 8.78 10.59 23.01
N LYS A 108 10.03 10.28 22.61
CA LYS A 108 11.22 10.45 23.46
C LYS A 108 11.54 11.92 23.73
N LEU A 109 11.32 12.80 22.76
CA LEU A 109 11.51 14.23 22.92
C LEU A 109 10.46 14.81 23.88
N ASP A 110 9.18 14.46 23.71
CA ASP A 110 8.11 14.90 24.61
C ASP A 110 8.32 14.41 26.04
N SER A 111 8.78 13.17 26.24
CA SER A 111 9.14 12.69 27.57
C SER A 111 10.34 13.43 28.17
N ALA A 112 11.36 13.73 27.37
CA ALA A 112 12.55 14.46 27.85
C ALA A 112 12.22 15.93 28.19
N LEU A 113 11.32 16.57 27.44
CA LEU A 113 10.82 17.92 27.72
C LEU A 113 9.95 17.95 28.99
N LYS A 114 9.22 16.88 29.29
CA LYS A 114 8.43 16.74 30.53
C LYS A 114 9.27 16.50 31.78
N ASP A 115 10.41 15.82 31.63
CA ASP A 115 11.36 15.51 32.71
C ASP A 115 12.45 16.59 32.89
N SER A 116 12.50 17.61 32.01
CA SER A 116 13.41 18.74 32.19
C SER A 116 12.84 19.69 33.25
N PRO A 117 13.52 19.94 34.38
CA PRO A 117 13.12 20.98 35.30
C PRO A 117 13.18 22.33 34.56
N ASP A 118 12.18 23.16 34.76
CA ASP A 118 12.12 24.52 34.21
C ASP A 118 13.43 25.26 34.56
N PRO A 119 14.20 25.81 33.60
CA PRO A 119 15.46 26.51 33.89
C PRO A 119 15.29 27.85 34.64
N ALA A 120 14.17 28.03 35.35
CA ALA A 120 13.72 29.31 35.91
C ALA A 120 13.47 29.27 37.43
N GLU A 121 14.16 28.39 38.17
CA GLU A 121 14.35 28.52 39.63
C GLU A 121 15.81 28.84 39.99
#